data_AF-A0A935YLZ8-F1
#
_entry.id   AF-A0A935YLZ8-F1
#
_cell.length_a   1.000
_cell.length_b   1.000
_cell.length_c   1.000
_cell.angle_alpha   90.00
_cell.angle_beta   90.00
_cell.angle_gamma   90.00
#
_symmetry.space_group_name_H-M   'P 1'
#
loop_
_entity.id
_entity.type
_entity.pdbx_description
1 polymer ?
#
loop_
_entity_poly.entity_id
_entity_poly.type
_entity_poly.pdbx_seq_one_letter_code
_entity_poly.pdbx_strand_id
1 'polypeptide(L)'
;MGGFVRIGLLAVFLLAPAAAQAHLVSTRFGDFYGGAMHPLTAMEHALPWLAIGILAGMQGPRTGRWILLAFPLGLFVGAALAWFVPTEPIVSQANIASFAVVGLLVAAAWPLPAPVLIAAGLVFGLTHGYENGTAMTPATNHLLFILGVTTVGWVFIALTTALTTAFLQSNVGWRRIGVRAVGSWIAAVGIMLIGFRFVAR
;
A
#
# COMPACT_ATOMS: atom_id res chain seq x y z
N MET A 1 31.61 22.49 -25.83
CA MET A 1 30.60 22.99 -24.85
C MET A 1 29.15 22.88 -25.34
N GLY A 2 28.83 23.06 -26.63
CA GLY A 2 27.44 23.03 -27.12
C GLY A 2 26.68 21.70 -27.05
N GLY A 3 27.38 20.55 -27.03
CA GLY A 3 26.73 19.22 -26.95
C GLY A 3 26.14 18.91 -25.57
N PHE A 4 26.89 19.22 -24.50
CA PHE A 4 26.45 18.98 -23.12
C PHE A 4 25.25 19.85 -22.72
N VAL A 5 25.21 21.10 -23.20
CA VAL A 5 24.07 22.01 -22.97
C VAL A 5 22.81 21.50 -23.68
N ARG A 6 22.94 20.95 -24.89
CA ARG A 6 21.81 20.36 -25.64
C ARG A 6 21.26 19.11 -24.98
N ILE A 7 22.12 18.24 -24.46
CA ILE A 7 21.71 17.04 -23.72
C ILE A 7 21.04 17.43 -22.40
N GLY A 8 21.58 18.42 -21.69
CA GLY A 8 20.99 18.96 -20.46
C GLY A 8 19.59 19.54 -20.68
N LEU A 9 19.39 20.31 -21.76
CA LEU A 9 18.09 20.87 -22.11
C LEU A 9 17.08 19.80 -22.54
N LEU A 10 17.50 18.78 -23.29
CA LEU A 10 16.66 17.63 -23.64
C LEU A 10 16.25 16.83 -22.40
N ALA A 11 17.16 16.63 -21.45
CA ALA A 11 16.84 15.95 -20.19
C ALA A 11 15.85 16.75 -19.35
N VAL A 12 15.98 18.08 -19.28
CA VAL A 12 15.01 18.96 -18.59
C VAL A 12 13.64 18.92 -19.27
N PHE A 13 13.59 18.82 -20.61
CA PHE A 13 12.32 18.75 -21.34
C PHE A 13 11.63 17.37 -21.24
N LEU A 14 12.42 16.29 -21.16
CA LEU A 14 11.91 14.93 -20.95
C LEU A 14 11.47 14.67 -19.51
N LEU A 15 12.05 15.39 -18.55
CA LEU A 15 11.70 15.33 -17.12
C LEU A 15 10.69 16.42 -16.71
N ALA A 16 10.30 17.30 -17.64
CA ALA A 16 9.27 18.29 -17.39
C ALA A 16 7.93 17.55 -17.19
N PRO A 17 7.23 17.75 -16.06
CA PRO A 17 5.95 17.09 -15.82
C PRO A 17 4.96 17.56 -16.88
N ALA A 18 4.55 16.65 -17.77
CA ALA A 18 3.41 16.89 -18.64
C ALA A 18 2.14 16.98 -17.78
N ALA A 19 1.24 17.91 -18.12
CA ALA A 19 -0.06 17.97 -17.47
C ALA A 19 -0.80 16.63 -17.67
N ALA A 20 -0.92 15.84 -16.60
CA ALA A 20 -1.70 14.62 -16.64
C ALA A 20 -3.19 14.98 -16.80
N GLN A 21 -3.74 14.75 -17.99
CA GLN A 21 -5.18 14.84 -18.26
C GLN A 21 -5.88 13.61 -17.64
N ALA A 22 -5.88 13.54 -16.31
CA ALA A 22 -6.67 12.56 -15.58
C ALA A 22 -8.11 13.09 -15.48
N HIS A 23 -8.98 12.68 -16.41
CA HIS A 23 -10.41 12.82 -16.18
C HIS A 23 -10.78 12.05 -14.91
N LEU A 24 -11.61 12.63 -14.04
CA LEU A 24 -12.13 11.97 -12.85
C LEU A 24 -12.97 10.75 -13.28
N VAL A 25 -12.35 9.58 -13.27
CA VAL A 25 -12.99 8.29 -13.57
C VAL A 25 -14.12 8.00 -12.56
N SER A 26 -14.03 8.54 -11.35
CA SER A 26 -14.96 8.25 -10.25
C SER A 26 -16.43 8.60 -10.53
N THR A 27 -16.73 9.59 -11.37
CA THR A 27 -18.12 10.06 -11.57
C THR A 27 -18.97 9.18 -12.50
N ARG A 28 -18.37 8.28 -13.31
CA ARG A 28 -19.11 7.44 -14.26
C ARG A 28 -19.29 5.98 -13.86
N PHE A 29 -18.43 5.44 -13.00
CA PHE A 29 -18.44 3.99 -12.69
C PHE A 29 -19.17 3.64 -11.39
N GLY A 30 -19.52 4.62 -10.56
CA GLY A 30 -20.26 4.42 -9.29
C GLY A 30 -19.36 4.14 -8.09
N ASP A 31 -19.95 4.18 -6.88
CA ASP A 31 -19.20 4.22 -5.62
C ASP A 31 -18.37 2.97 -5.32
N PHE A 32 -18.76 1.80 -5.85
CA PHE A 32 -17.93 0.59 -5.75
C PHE A 32 -16.57 0.79 -6.43
N TYR A 33 -16.57 1.29 -7.67
CA TYR A 33 -15.33 1.58 -8.38
C TYR A 33 -14.61 2.79 -7.79
N GLY A 34 -15.36 3.76 -7.24
CA GLY A 34 -14.80 4.85 -6.44
C GLY A 34 -13.96 4.33 -5.28
N GLY A 35 -14.52 3.41 -4.48
CA GLY A 35 -13.81 2.74 -3.39
C GLY A 35 -12.66 1.88 -3.87
N ALA A 36 -12.83 1.10 -4.93
CA ALA A 36 -11.77 0.23 -5.45
C ALA A 36 -10.57 1.03 -6.01
N MET A 37 -10.82 2.19 -6.63
CA MET A 37 -9.74 2.99 -7.21
C MET A 37 -9.06 3.90 -6.19
N HIS A 38 -9.74 4.29 -5.12
CA HIS A 38 -9.21 5.19 -4.09
C HIS A 38 -7.82 4.78 -3.53
N PRO A 39 -7.60 3.54 -3.04
CA PRO A 39 -6.28 3.10 -2.58
C PRO A 39 -5.25 2.91 -3.70
N LEU A 40 -5.69 2.74 -4.95
CA LEU A 40 -4.80 2.52 -6.08
C LEU A 40 -4.27 3.81 -6.70
N THR A 41 -5.01 4.92 -6.55
CA THR A 41 -4.58 6.24 -7.03
C THR A 41 -3.71 6.97 -6.00
N ALA A 42 -3.80 6.59 -4.72
CA ALA A 42 -2.95 7.08 -3.65
C ALA A 42 -1.78 6.10 -3.40
N MET A 43 -0.59 6.45 -3.89
CA MET A 43 0.61 5.60 -3.72
C MET A 43 0.95 5.32 -2.25
N GLU A 44 0.49 6.20 -1.36
CA GLU A 44 0.58 6.08 0.10
C GLU A 44 -0.26 4.93 0.69
N HIS A 45 -1.18 4.35 -0.07
CA HIS A 45 -1.90 3.14 0.34
C HIS A 45 -1.35 1.89 -0.37
N ALA A 46 -0.99 2.01 -1.65
CA ALA A 46 -0.52 0.88 -2.45
C ALA A 46 0.84 0.32 -1.99
N LEU A 47 1.82 1.17 -1.68
CA LEU A 47 3.16 0.71 -1.29
C LEU A 47 3.19 -0.08 0.04
N PRO A 48 2.47 0.33 1.10
CA PRO A 48 2.37 -0.45 2.33
C PRO A 48 1.68 -1.80 2.11
N TRP A 49 0.63 -1.84 1.30
CA TRP A 49 -0.06 -3.08 0.97
C TRP A 49 0.84 -4.03 0.20
N LEU A 50 1.71 -3.50 -0.67
CA LEU A 50 2.73 -4.28 -1.35
C LEU A 50 3.71 -4.87 -0.35
N ALA A 51 4.16 -4.08 0.62
CA ALA A 51 5.10 -4.51 1.65
C ALA A 51 4.54 -5.65 2.51
N ILE A 52 3.30 -5.53 3.00
CA ILE A 52 2.69 -6.56 3.86
C ILE A 52 2.38 -7.83 3.07
N GLY A 53 1.98 -7.73 1.79
CA GLY A 53 1.79 -8.86 0.89
C GLY A 53 3.09 -9.60 0.58
N ILE A 54 4.17 -8.86 0.32
CA ILE A 54 5.52 -9.44 0.17
C ILE A 54 5.94 -10.14 1.47
N LEU A 55 5.82 -9.47 2.62
CA LEU A 55 6.18 -10.03 3.91
C LEU A 55 5.42 -11.33 4.17
N ALA A 56 4.11 -11.36 3.89
CA ALA A 56 3.28 -12.55 4.03
C ALA A 56 3.73 -13.70 3.11
N GLY A 57 4.06 -13.39 1.86
CA GLY A 57 4.57 -14.39 0.90
C GLY A 57 5.93 -14.97 1.30
N MET A 58 6.79 -14.16 1.94
CA MET A 58 8.08 -14.62 2.47
C MET A 58 7.93 -15.62 3.64
N GLN A 59 6.84 -15.55 4.42
CA GLN A 59 6.55 -16.50 5.50
C GLN A 59 5.91 -17.82 5.01
N GLY A 60 5.69 -17.96 3.70
CA GLY A 60 5.22 -19.17 3.05
C GLY A 60 3.69 -19.30 2.92
N PRO A 61 3.22 -20.29 2.12
CA PRO A 61 1.82 -20.36 1.68
C PRO A 61 0.81 -20.49 2.81
N ARG A 62 1.13 -21.23 3.88
CA ARG A 62 0.20 -21.48 4.99
C ARG A 62 -0.09 -20.20 5.77
N THR A 63 0.96 -19.43 6.10
CA THR A 63 0.81 -18.17 6.82
C THR A 63 0.21 -17.10 5.92
N GLY A 64 0.63 -17.03 4.64
CA GLY A 64 0.08 -16.11 3.66
C GLY A 64 -1.45 -16.22 3.49
N ARG A 65 -2.01 -17.44 3.53
CA ARG A 65 -3.48 -17.65 3.46
C ARG A 65 -4.25 -16.95 4.57
N TRP A 66 -3.70 -16.87 5.77
CA TRP A 66 -4.36 -16.17 6.88
C TRP A 66 -4.38 -14.66 6.67
N ILE A 67 -3.37 -14.11 5.98
CA ILE A 67 -3.33 -12.69 5.64
C ILE A 67 -4.40 -12.33 4.59
N LEU A 68 -4.75 -13.27 3.71
CA LEU A 68 -5.89 -13.12 2.79
C LEU A 68 -7.24 -12.97 3.50
N LEU A 69 -7.32 -13.32 4.79
CA LEU A 69 -8.53 -13.18 5.59
C LEU A 69 -8.40 -12.01 6.56
N ALA A 70 -7.30 -11.94 7.31
CA ALA A 70 -7.07 -10.96 8.35
C ALA A 70 -7.03 -9.52 7.81
N PHE A 71 -6.28 -9.28 6.74
CA PHE A 71 -6.13 -7.94 6.19
C PHE A 71 -7.44 -7.37 5.63
N PRO A 72 -8.16 -8.04 4.70
CA PRO A 72 -9.41 -7.50 4.19
C PRO A 72 -10.53 -7.43 5.23
N LEU A 73 -10.55 -8.33 6.22
CA LEU A 73 -11.47 -8.20 7.36
C LEU A 73 -11.18 -6.92 8.15
N GLY A 74 -9.91 -6.66 8.47
CA GLY A 74 -9.49 -5.41 9.09
C GLY A 74 -9.88 -4.21 8.22
N LEU A 75 -9.60 -4.28 6.93
CA LEU A 75 -9.88 -3.22 5.96
C LEU A 75 -11.37 -2.87 5.89
N PHE A 76 -12.24 -3.88 5.84
CA PHE A 76 -13.68 -3.71 5.89
C PHE A 76 -14.15 -3.04 7.20
N VAL A 77 -13.69 -3.57 8.33
CA VAL A 77 -14.07 -3.05 9.67
C VAL A 77 -13.57 -1.62 9.84
N GLY A 78 -12.33 -1.34 9.46
CA GLY A 78 -11.74 -0.01 9.52
C GLY A 78 -12.52 1.00 8.68
N ALA A 79 -12.83 0.66 7.42
CA ALA A 79 -13.57 1.54 6.53
C ALA A 79 -14.99 1.81 7.05
N ALA A 80 -15.64 0.82 7.66
CA ALA A 80 -16.92 1.02 8.34
C ALA A 80 -16.79 1.91 9.59
N LEU A 81 -15.73 1.78 10.37
CA LEU A 81 -15.48 2.61 11.57
C LEU A 81 -15.29 4.09 11.23
N ALA A 82 -14.74 4.41 10.05
CA ALA A 82 -14.56 5.79 9.60
C ALA A 82 -15.87 6.59 9.51
N TRP A 83 -17.02 5.91 9.44
CA TRP A 83 -18.33 6.57 9.53
C TRP A 83 -18.58 7.16 10.92
N PHE A 84 -18.22 6.43 11.96
CA PHE A 84 -18.63 6.73 13.34
C PHE A 84 -17.56 7.49 14.12
N VAL A 85 -16.31 7.41 13.68
CA VAL A 85 -15.16 7.95 14.39
C VAL A 85 -14.59 9.13 13.60
N PRO A 86 -14.52 10.35 14.20
CA PRO A 86 -13.91 11.51 13.56
C PRO A 86 -12.50 11.23 13.08
N THR A 87 -12.07 11.92 12.03
CA THR A 87 -10.75 11.74 11.43
C THR A 87 -9.63 12.15 12.37
N GLU A 88 -8.79 11.19 12.75
CA GLU A 88 -7.68 11.41 13.67
C GLU A 88 -6.32 11.42 12.95
N PRO A 89 -5.52 12.50 13.04
CA PRO A 89 -4.21 12.59 12.38
C PRO A 89 -3.22 11.49 12.78
N ILE A 90 -3.39 10.92 13.98
CA ILE A 90 -2.52 9.86 14.50
C ILE A 90 -2.58 8.59 13.63
N VAL A 91 -3.73 8.26 13.04
CA VAL A 91 -3.88 7.04 12.23
C VAL A 91 -3.12 7.18 10.91
N SER A 92 -3.21 8.35 10.27
CA SER A 92 -2.44 8.64 9.06
C SER A 92 -0.93 8.61 9.34
N GLN A 93 -0.48 9.19 10.46
CA GLN A 93 0.92 9.14 10.87
C GLN A 93 1.39 7.70 11.15
N ALA A 94 0.56 6.88 11.80
CA ALA A 94 0.85 5.47 12.05
C ALA A 94 0.92 4.67 10.74
N ASN A 95 0.01 4.92 9.80
CA ASN A 95 0.03 4.29 8.48
C ASN A 95 1.32 4.67 7.72
N ILE A 96 1.72 5.94 7.70
CA ILE A 96 3.00 6.36 7.10
C ILE A 96 4.20 5.70 7.79
N ALA A 97 4.21 5.65 9.12
CA ALA A 97 5.29 4.98 9.87
C ALA A 97 5.38 3.48 9.55
N SER A 98 4.25 2.84 9.29
CA SER A 98 4.18 1.41 8.96
C SER A 98 4.93 1.05 7.67
N PHE A 99 5.09 1.98 6.72
CA PHE A 99 5.89 1.77 5.49
C PHE A 99 7.32 1.40 5.85
N ALA A 100 7.92 2.22 6.72
CA ALA A 100 9.28 2.04 7.16
C ALA A 100 9.42 0.71 7.90
N VAL A 101 8.52 0.42 8.84
CA VAL A 101 8.57 -0.80 9.65
C VAL A 101 8.40 -2.05 8.79
N VAL A 102 7.34 -2.14 7.98
CA VAL A 102 7.08 -3.34 7.16
C VAL A 102 8.13 -3.49 6.06
N GLY A 103 8.57 -2.39 5.45
CA GLY A 103 9.67 -2.41 4.48
C GLY A 103 10.98 -2.93 5.10
N LEU A 104 11.32 -2.51 6.33
CA LEU A 104 12.48 -3.01 7.06
C LEU A 104 12.34 -4.49 7.41
N LEU A 105 11.16 -4.96 7.79
CA LEU A 105 10.90 -6.39 8.04
C LEU A 105 11.12 -7.22 6.76
N VAL A 106 10.68 -6.73 5.61
CA VAL A 106 10.94 -7.35 4.30
C VAL A 106 12.44 -7.31 3.97
N ALA A 107 13.11 -6.17 4.14
CA ALA A 107 14.54 -5.99 3.86
C ALA A 107 15.43 -6.89 4.73
N ALA A 108 15.06 -7.06 6.00
CA ALA A 108 15.72 -7.94 6.94
C ALA A 108 15.40 -9.42 6.70
N ALA A 109 14.39 -9.72 5.86
CA ALA A 109 13.79 -11.05 5.73
C ALA A 109 13.43 -11.64 7.09
N TRP A 110 12.84 -10.81 7.96
CA TRP A 110 12.63 -11.14 9.36
C TRP A 110 11.61 -12.29 9.50
N PRO A 111 11.97 -13.41 10.14
CA PRO A 111 11.03 -14.50 10.36
C PRO A 111 10.04 -14.11 11.46
N LEU A 112 8.75 -14.12 11.16
CA LEU A 112 7.70 -13.78 12.12
C LEU A 112 6.91 -15.02 12.52
N PRO A 113 6.58 -15.20 13.81
CA PRO A 113 5.59 -16.17 14.21
C PRO A 113 4.25 -15.88 13.52
N ALA A 114 3.57 -16.93 13.04
CA ALA A 114 2.31 -16.78 12.30
C ALA A 114 1.25 -15.92 13.04
N PRO A 115 1.02 -16.09 14.37
CA PRO A 115 0.05 -15.24 15.08
C PRO A 115 0.40 -13.75 15.05
N VAL A 116 1.69 -13.41 15.11
CA VAL A 116 2.16 -12.02 15.07
C VAL A 116 1.88 -11.40 13.71
N LEU A 117 2.20 -12.11 12.62
CA LEU A 117 1.93 -11.63 11.27
C LEU A 117 0.42 -11.48 11.02
N ILE A 118 -0.41 -12.43 11.52
CA ILE A 118 -1.87 -12.37 11.38
C ILE A 118 -2.44 -11.17 12.13
N ALA A 119 -2.03 -10.96 13.38
CA ALA A 119 -2.44 -9.81 14.17
C ALA A 119 -1.98 -8.50 13.52
N ALA A 120 -0.74 -8.44 13.03
CA ALA A 120 -0.24 -7.30 12.29
C ALA A 120 -1.07 -7.03 11.04
N GLY A 121 -1.38 -8.06 10.24
CA GLY A 121 -2.22 -7.94 9.05
C GLY A 121 -3.64 -7.43 9.35
N LEU A 122 -4.24 -7.88 10.46
CA LEU A 122 -5.56 -7.40 10.90
C LEU A 122 -5.52 -5.92 11.32
N VAL A 123 -4.57 -5.55 12.18
CA VAL A 123 -4.41 -4.16 12.66
C VAL A 123 -4.09 -3.23 11.51
N PHE A 124 -3.18 -3.65 10.63
CA PHE A 124 -2.78 -2.90 9.45
C PHE A 124 -3.96 -2.75 8.46
N GLY A 125 -4.76 -3.80 8.25
CA GLY A 125 -6.00 -3.69 7.50
C GLY A 125 -6.95 -2.68 8.13
N LEU A 126 -7.15 -2.73 9.45
CA LEU A 126 -8.03 -1.83 10.18
C LEU A 126 -7.60 -0.35 10.04
N THR A 127 -6.34 -0.03 10.25
CA THR A 127 -5.87 1.37 10.18
C THR A 127 -5.89 1.90 8.75
N HIS A 128 -5.52 1.10 7.75
CA HIS A 128 -5.63 1.49 6.35
C HIS A 128 -7.08 1.60 5.88
N GLY A 129 -7.96 0.71 6.35
CA GLY A 129 -9.39 0.72 6.03
C GLY A 129 -10.05 1.98 6.55
N TYR A 130 -9.76 2.32 7.81
CA TYR A 130 -10.21 3.55 8.42
C TYR A 130 -9.78 4.79 7.61
N GLU A 131 -8.50 4.90 7.24
CA GLU A 131 -8.01 6.02 6.44
C GLU A 131 -8.70 6.10 5.06
N ASN A 132 -8.87 4.96 4.36
CA ASN A 132 -9.60 4.91 3.09
C ASN A 132 -11.07 5.30 3.25
N GLY A 133 -11.69 4.93 4.37
CA GLY A 133 -13.08 5.27 4.67
C GLY A 133 -13.32 6.77 4.86
N THR A 134 -12.29 7.54 5.22
CA THR A 134 -12.39 9.00 5.38
C THR A 134 -12.68 9.74 4.08
N ALA A 135 -12.49 9.09 2.92
CA ALA A 135 -12.83 9.65 1.62
C ALA A 135 -14.34 9.59 1.30
N MET A 136 -15.13 8.85 2.08
CA MET A 136 -16.57 8.78 1.90
C MET A 136 -17.23 10.11 2.27
N THR A 137 -18.21 10.54 1.47
CA THR A 137 -19.00 11.75 1.73
C THR A 137 -20.45 11.39 2.07
N PRO A 138 -21.28 12.31 2.59
CA PRO A 138 -22.70 12.04 2.80
C PRO A 138 -23.46 11.61 1.54
N ALA A 139 -22.96 11.93 0.34
CA ALA A 139 -23.58 11.56 -0.94
C ALA A 139 -23.11 10.20 -1.50
N THR A 140 -22.04 9.62 -0.95
CA THR A 140 -21.48 8.33 -1.37
C THR A 140 -22.42 7.20 -0.93
N ASN A 141 -22.56 6.12 -1.70
CA ASN A 141 -23.06 4.85 -1.19
C ASN A 141 -21.93 4.13 -0.44
N HIS A 142 -21.95 4.24 0.89
CA HIS A 142 -20.85 3.77 1.75
C HIS A 142 -20.66 2.26 1.69
N LEU A 143 -21.73 1.48 1.59
CA LEU A 143 -21.61 0.02 1.47
C LEU A 143 -20.87 -0.35 0.18
N LEU A 144 -21.26 0.24 -0.96
CA LEU A 144 -20.58 -0.02 -2.23
C LEU A 144 -19.11 0.42 -2.18
N PHE A 145 -18.83 1.60 -1.63
CA PHE A 145 -17.47 2.10 -1.47
C PHE A 145 -16.60 1.17 -0.61
N ILE A 146 -17.08 0.77 0.57
CA ILE A 146 -16.39 -0.14 1.49
C ILE A 146 -16.13 -1.49 0.81
N LEU A 147 -17.13 -2.04 0.10
CA LEU A 147 -16.96 -3.27 -0.66
C LEU A 147 -15.89 -3.11 -1.76
N GLY A 148 -15.87 -1.97 -2.45
CA GLY A 148 -14.85 -1.65 -3.45
C GLY A 148 -13.43 -1.65 -2.87
N VAL A 149 -13.21 -0.89 -1.80
CA VAL A 149 -11.92 -0.83 -1.08
C VAL A 149 -11.52 -2.23 -0.59
N THR A 150 -12.46 -2.97 0.00
CA THR A 150 -12.22 -4.30 0.56
C THR A 150 -11.87 -5.32 -0.53
N THR A 151 -12.60 -5.33 -1.64
CA THR A 151 -12.35 -6.23 -2.77
C THR A 151 -10.99 -5.95 -3.40
N VAL A 152 -10.66 -4.68 -3.67
CA VAL A 152 -9.37 -4.35 -4.28
C VAL A 152 -8.21 -4.68 -3.33
N GLY A 153 -8.37 -4.44 -2.03
CA GLY A 153 -7.38 -4.80 -1.02
C GLY A 153 -7.17 -6.31 -0.93
N TRP A 154 -8.25 -7.08 -0.96
CA TRP A 154 -8.17 -8.54 -1.01
C TRP A 154 -7.43 -9.04 -2.26
N VAL A 155 -7.80 -8.55 -3.45
CA VAL A 155 -7.12 -8.90 -4.71
C VAL A 155 -5.64 -8.53 -4.67
N PHE A 156 -5.33 -7.33 -4.19
CA PHE A 156 -3.96 -6.82 -4.11
C PHE A 156 -3.09 -7.69 -3.20
N ILE A 157 -3.57 -8.01 -1.99
CA ILE A 157 -2.85 -8.89 -1.07
C ILE A 157 -2.76 -10.32 -1.62
N ALA A 158 -3.82 -10.84 -2.25
CA ALA A 158 -3.79 -12.15 -2.87
C ALA A 158 -2.71 -12.26 -3.95
N LEU A 159 -2.67 -11.30 -4.87
CA LEU A 159 -1.69 -11.28 -5.96
C LEU A 159 -0.27 -11.12 -5.43
N THR A 160 -0.02 -10.14 -4.56
CA THR A 160 1.34 -9.87 -4.04
C THR A 160 1.88 -11.02 -3.19
N THR A 161 1.04 -11.61 -2.33
CA THR A 161 1.41 -12.78 -1.52
C THR A 161 1.68 -14.00 -2.40
N ALA A 162 0.81 -14.28 -3.38
CA ALA A 162 0.97 -15.42 -4.28
C ALA A 162 2.21 -15.27 -5.18
N LEU A 163 2.41 -14.09 -5.77
CA LEU A 163 3.58 -13.80 -6.61
C LEU A 163 4.87 -13.94 -5.82
N THR A 164 4.94 -13.38 -4.61
CA THR A 164 6.13 -13.50 -3.76
C THR A 164 6.42 -14.94 -3.40
N THR A 165 5.38 -15.68 -3.00
CA THR A 165 5.50 -17.10 -2.67
C THR A 165 6.01 -17.90 -3.87
N ALA A 166 5.39 -17.75 -5.05
CA ALA A 166 5.78 -18.45 -6.26
C ALA A 166 7.19 -18.06 -6.74
N PHE A 167 7.54 -16.78 -6.64
CA PHE A 167 8.86 -16.30 -7.00
C PHE A 167 9.96 -16.91 -6.13
N LEU A 168 9.70 -17.08 -4.83
CA LEU A 168 10.65 -17.64 -3.86
C LEU A 168 10.66 -19.18 -3.79
N GLN A 169 9.83 -19.88 -4.57
CA GLN A 169 9.86 -21.35 -4.61
C GLN A 169 11.15 -21.91 -5.21
N SER A 170 11.81 -21.18 -6.12
CA SER A 170 13.11 -21.61 -6.62
C SER A 170 14.23 -21.23 -5.65
N ASN A 171 15.20 -22.12 -5.48
CA ASN A 171 16.28 -21.92 -4.52
C ASN A 171 17.41 -21.02 -5.04
N VAL A 172 17.07 -20.05 -5.91
CA VAL A 172 18.05 -19.16 -6.55
C VAL A 172 18.30 -17.95 -5.66
N GLY A 173 19.53 -17.80 -5.16
CA GLY A 173 19.89 -16.80 -4.15
C GLY A 173 19.54 -15.35 -4.48
N TRP A 174 19.66 -14.93 -5.75
CA TRP A 174 19.37 -13.55 -6.17
C TRP A 174 17.90 -13.17 -5.95
N ARG A 175 16.97 -14.13 -6.01
CA ARG A 175 15.53 -13.86 -5.84
C ARG A 175 15.23 -13.33 -4.44
N ARG A 176 15.82 -13.94 -3.42
CA ARG A 176 15.71 -13.47 -2.02
C ARG A 176 16.33 -12.08 -1.86
N ILE A 177 17.49 -11.84 -2.49
CA ILE A 177 18.13 -10.52 -2.45
C ILE A 177 17.25 -9.47 -3.13
N GLY A 178 16.66 -9.78 -4.28
CA GLY A 178 15.76 -8.88 -5.01
C GLY A 178 14.53 -8.49 -4.19
N VAL A 179 13.88 -9.44 -3.52
CA VAL A 179 12.74 -9.15 -2.63
C VAL A 179 13.17 -8.26 -1.45
N ARG A 180 14.33 -8.52 -0.84
CA ARG A 180 14.87 -7.68 0.24
C ARG A 180 15.22 -6.27 -0.23
N ALA A 181 15.74 -6.12 -1.45
CA ALA A 181 16.02 -4.82 -2.05
C ALA A 181 14.72 -4.02 -2.25
N VAL A 182 13.66 -4.64 -2.74
CA VAL A 182 12.32 -4.02 -2.82
C VAL A 182 11.85 -3.55 -1.44
N GLY A 183 11.99 -4.38 -0.40
CA GLY A 183 11.70 -3.98 0.99
C GLY A 183 12.48 -2.75 1.44
N SER A 184 13.78 -2.68 1.12
CA SER A 184 14.63 -1.54 1.48
C SER A 184 14.20 -0.24 0.81
N TRP A 185 13.75 -0.30 -0.44
CA TRP A 185 13.22 0.87 -1.15
C TRP A 185 11.89 1.33 -0.58
N ILE A 186 11.00 0.40 -0.24
CA ILE A 186 9.75 0.74 0.46
C ILE A 186 10.05 1.42 1.80
N ALA A 187 11.00 0.89 2.56
CA ALA A 187 11.40 1.48 3.82
C ALA A 187 11.97 2.90 3.65
N ALA A 188 12.83 3.10 2.64
CA ALA A 188 13.39 4.40 2.32
C ALA A 188 12.30 5.42 1.94
N VAL A 189 11.33 5.03 1.11
CA VAL A 189 10.17 5.87 0.77
C VAL A 189 9.37 6.24 2.02
N GLY A 190 9.12 5.28 2.92
CA GLY A 190 8.47 5.54 4.20
C GLY A 190 9.22 6.58 5.04
N ILE A 191 10.53 6.41 5.21
CA ILE A 191 11.38 7.35 5.96
C ILE A 191 11.38 8.74 5.31
N MET A 192 11.45 8.82 3.98
CA MET A 192 11.37 10.09 3.25
C MET A 192 10.01 10.78 3.47
N LEU A 193 8.90 10.04 3.42
CA LEU A 193 7.55 10.59 3.67
C LEU A 193 7.41 11.08 5.11
N ILE A 194 7.93 10.33 6.08
CA ILE A 194 8.00 10.78 7.48
C ILE A 194 8.76 12.10 7.57
N GLY A 195 9.97 12.17 7.00
CA GLY A 195 10.78 13.39 7.00
C GLY A 195 10.09 14.57 6.33
N PHE A 196 9.43 14.35 5.19
CA PHE A 196 8.67 15.37 4.47
C PHE A 196 7.53 15.94 5.34
N ARG A 197 6.82 15.10 6.10
CA ARG A 197 5.75 15.55 7.01
C ARG A 197 6.25 16.39 8.20
N PHE A 198 7.52 16.26 8.59
CA PHE A 198 8.14 17.10 9.61
C PHE A 198 8.60 18.45 9.06
N VAL A 199 9.11 18.48 7.83
CA VAL A 199 9.66 19.70 7.20
C VAL A 199 8.57 20.58 6.58
N ALA A 200 7.46 19.98 6.12
CA ALA A 200 6.36 20.71 5.46
C ALA A 200 5.33 21.33 6.42
N ARG A 201 5.65 21.43 7.72
CA ARG A 201 4.87 22.19 8.72
C ARG A 201 5.49 23.56 8.92
#